data_AF-A0A562ZMU0-F1
#
_entry.id   AF-A0A562ZMU0-F1
#
_cell.length_a   1.000
_cell.length_b   1.000
_cell.length_c   1.000
_cell.angle_alpha   90.00
_cell.angle_beta   90.00
_cell.angle_gamma   90.00
#
_symmetry.space_group_name_H-M   'P 1'
#
loop_
_entity.id
_entity.type
_entity.pdbx_description
1 polymer ?
#
loop_
_entity_poly.entity_id
_entity_poly.type
_entity_poly.pdbx_seq_one_letter_code
_entity_poly.pdbx_strand_id
1 'polypeptide(L)'
;MERIWGPVNGFYFAAYAAPVGDGDRFCSYAKVCWTKPESYWEADCAFKVFAGENHDSLETALGAATLVARSETSHLPPQARTIAERRRRDHTAVPNLLVSAFFRHRLA
;
A
#
# COMPACT_ATOMS: atom_id res chain seq x y z
N MET A 1 -6.51 -11.70 0.19
CA MET A 1 -5.17 -12.17 -0.25
C MET A 1 -4.28 -10.96 -0.44
N GLU A 2 -2.99 -11.06 -0.12
CA GLU A 2 -2.02 -9.96 -0.24
C GLU A 2 -0.90 -10.31 -1.23
N ARG A 3 -0.33 -9.28 -1.87
CA ARG A 3 0.86 -9.39 -2.71
C ARG A 3 1.81 -8.23 -2.42
N ILE A 4 3.03 -8.53 -2.02
CA ILE A 4 4.08 -7.54 -1.75
C ILE A 4 5.18 -7.68 -2.79
N TRP A 5 5.62 -6.57 -3.38
CA TRP A 5 6.70 -6.56 -4.38
C TRP A 5 7.48 -5.24 -4.40
N GLY A 6 8.55 -5.21 -5.18
CA GLY A 6 9.42 -4.05 -5.35
C GLY A 6 10.86 -4.30 -4.87
N PRO A 7 11.72 -3.27 -4.92
CA PRO A 7 11.36 -1.88 -5.22
C PRO A 7 11.15 -1.62 -6.73
N VAL A 8 10.23 -0.71 -7.09
CA VAL A 8 10.08 -0.12 -8.43
C VAL A 8 10.06 1.40 -8.28
N ASN A 9 10.90 2.11 -9.03
CA ASN A 9 11.07 3.58 -8.92
C ASN A 9 11.35 4.08 -7.48
N GLY A 10 12.01 3.25 -6.66
CA GLY A 10 12.32 3.56 -5.27
C GLY A 10 11.25 3.18 -4.25
N PHE A 11 10.09 2.67 -4.68
CA PHE A 11 8.98 2.32 -3.80
C PHE A 11 8.75 0.81 -3.73
N TYR A 12 8.26 0.33 -2.58
CA TYR A 12 7.66 -1.00 -2.45
C TYR A 12 6.15 -0.91 -2.57
N PHE A 13 5.50 -2.04 -2.81
CA PHE A 13 4.06 -2.09 -2.95
C PHE A 13 3.51 -3.23 -2.14
N ALA A 14 2.36 -3.00 -1.51
CA ALA A 14 1.51 -4.04 -0.95
C ALA A 14 0.14 -3.92 -1.59
N ALA A 15 -0.29 -4.93 -2.33
CA ALA A 15 -1.64 -5.04 -2.88
C ALA A 15 -2.50 -5.95 -2.01
N TYR A 16 -3.78 -5.62 -1.94
CA TYR A 16 -4.80 -6.37 -1.22
C TYR A 16 -6.06 -6.46 -2.07
N ALA A 17 -6.57 -7.69 -2.21
CA ALA A 17 -7.88 -7.95 -2.77
C ALA A 17 -8.88 -8.19 -1.62
N ALA A 18 -9.88 -7.32 -1.52
CA ALA A 18 -10.93 -7.38 -0.50
C ALA A 18 -12.21 -7.96 -1.13
N PRO A 19 -12.84 -8.99 -0.54
CA PRO A 19 -14.12 -9.49 -1.04
C PRO A 19 -15.21 -8.42 -0.90
N VAL A 20 -16.16 -8.41 -1.85
CA VAL A 20 -17.35 -7.56 -1.87
C VAL A 20 -18.58 -8.41 -1.68
N GLY A 21 -19.47 -8.00 -0.78
CA GLY A 21 -20.71 -8.71 -0.48
C GLY A 21 -20.45 -10.17 -0.09
N ASP A 22 -21.07 -11.09 -0.82
CA ASP A 22 -21.00 -12.53 -0.57
C ASP A 22 -19.67 -13.17 -1.01
N GLY A 23 -18.74 -12.39 -1.59
CA GLY A 23 -17.37 -12.83 -1.90
C GLY A 23 -17.14 -13.24 -3.36
N ASP A 24 -18.13 -13.08 -4.24
CA ASP A 24 -18.02 -13.38 -5.67
C ASP A 24 -17.27 -12.30 -6.46
N ARG A 25 -17.09 -11.12 -5.87
CA ARG A 25 -16.38 -9.99 -6.46
C ARG A 25 -15.34 -9.46 -5.49
N PHE A 26 -14.32 -8.80 -6.04
CA PHE A 26 -13.22 -8.26 -5.25
C PHE A 26 -12.97 -6.78 -5.56
N CYS A 27 -12.78 -6.00 -4.51
CA CYS A 27 -12.13 -4.70 -4.56
C CYS A 27 -10.62 -4.85 -4.60
N SER A 28 -9.99 -3.97 -5.38
CA SER A 28 -8.56 -3.96 -5.60
C SER A 28 -7.93 -2.70 -5.00
N TYR A 29 -7.00 -2.91 -4.07
CA TYR A 29 -6.25 -1.85 -3.43
C TYR A 29 -4.75 -2.11 -3.51
N ALA A 30 -3.96 -1.04 -3.57
CA ALA A 30 -2.53 -1.11 -3.27
C ALA A 30 -2.08 0.06 -2.40
N LYS A 31 -1.11 -0.19 -1.54
CA LYS A 31 -0.31 0.83 -0.85
C LYS A 31 1.03 0.92 -1.55
N VAL A 32 1.41 2.13 -1.94
CA VAL A 32 2.77 2.46 -2.34
C VAL A 32 3.52 2.83 -1.06
N CYS A 33 4.66 2.18 -0.82
CA CYS A 33 5.33 2.13 0.47
C CYS A 33 6.76 2.65 0.36
N TRP A 34 7.24 3.34 1.40
CA TRP A 34 8.60 3.84 1.46
C TRP A 34 9.62 2.72 1.72
N THR A 35 9.24 1.74 2.53
CA THR A 35 10.03 0.55 2.89
C THR A 35 9.29 -0.72 2.52
N LYS A 36 10.00 -1.85 2.50
CA LYS A 36 9.38 -3.15 2.24
C LYS A 36 8.49 -3.50 3.42
N PRO A 37 7.16 -3.60 3.24
CA PRO A 37 6.28 -3.99 4.33
C PRO A 37 6.28 -5.51 4.52
N GLU A 38 5.93 -5.96 5.72
CA GLU A 38 5.65 -7.39 5.99
C GLU A 38 4.22 -7.77 5.61
N SER A 39 3.28 -6.82 5.72
CA SER A 39 1.87 -6.98 5.36
C SER A 39 1.30 -5.69 4.77
N TYR A 40 0.19 -5.81 4.05
CA TYR A 40 -0.57 -4.65 3.60
C TYR A 40 -1.01 -3.76 4.77
N TRP A 41 -1.36 -4.35 5.91
CA TRP A 41 -1.95 -3.63 7.04
C TRP A 41 -0.96 -2.70 7.72
N GLU A 42 0.25 -3.21 8.00
CA GLU A 42 1.31 -2.51 8.73
C GLU A 42 2.25 -1.68 7.83
N ALA A 43 1.94 -1.56 6.54
CA ALA A 43 2.82 -0.89 5.60
C ALA A 43 2.95 0.63 5.85
N ASP A 44 4.20 1.11 5.92
CA ASP A 44 4.56 2.54 5.91
C ASP A 44 4.27 3.16 4.53
N CYS A 45 3.07 3.72 4.43
CA CYS A 45 2.43 4.10 3.19
C CYS A 45 2.78 5.54 2.77
N ALA A 46 3.30 5.69 1.57
CA ALA A 46 3.41 6.97 0.88
C ALA A 46 2.04 7.46 0.41
N PHE A 47 1.32 6.61 -0.32
CA PHE A 47 -0.05 6.84 -0.77
C PHE A 47 -0.74 5.53 -1.14
N LYS A 48 -2.08 5.58 -1.26
CA LYS A 48 -2.93 4.43 -1.57
C LYS A 48 -3.53 4.58 -2.96
N VAL A 49 -3.74 3.45 -3.63
CA VAL A 49 -4.43 3.38 -4.92
C VAL A 49 -5.61 2.41 -4.82
N PHE A 50 -6.67 2.74 -5.54
CA PHE A 50 -7.83 1.89 -5.75
C PHE A 50 -7.92 1.57 -7.24
N ALA A 51 -8.11 0.30 -7.57
CA ALA A 51 -8.11 -0.20 -8.94
C ALA A 51 -9.42 -0.93 -9.30
N GLY A 52 -10.54 -0.52 -8.68
CA GLY A 52 -11.89 -1.01 -9.00
C GLY A 52 -12.45 -2.05 -8.01
N GLU A 53 -13.75 -2.30 -8.11
CA GLU A 53 -14.57 -3.07 -7.13
C GLU A 53 -15.25 -4.33 -7.66
N ASN A 54 -15.17 -4.61 -8.96
CA ASN A 54 -15.96 -5.68 -9.60
C ASN A 54 -15.09 -6.78 -10.22
N HIS A 55 -13.92 -7.05 -9.65
CA HIS A 55 -13.03 -8.09 -10.16
C HIS A 55 -13.58 -9.48 -9.86
N ASP A 56 -13.57 -10.34 -10.88
CA ASP A 56 -14.14 -11.69 -10.89
C ASP A 56 -13.27 -12.71 -10.14
N SER A 57 -12.05 -12.32 -9.76
CA SER A 57 -11.12 -13.17 -9.02
C SER A 57 -10.13 -12.35 -8.19
N LEU A 58 -9.57 -13.00 -7.17
CA LEU A 58 -8.45 -12.46 -6.38
C LEU A 58 -7.25 -12.11 -7.26
N GLU A 59 -6.94 -12.95 -8.25
CA GLU A 59 -5.79 -12.73 -9.13
C GLU A 59 -5.99 -11.51 -10.02
N THR A 60 -7.17 -11.36 -10.62
CA THR A 60 -7.54 -10.20 -11.43
C THR A 60 -7.48 -8.91 -10.60
N ALA A 61 -8.03 -8.94 -9.37
CA ALA A 61 -7.96 -7.81 -8.47
C ALA A 61 -6.51 -7.43 -8.13
N LEU A 62 -5.67 -8.38 -7.75
CA LEU A 62 -4.26 -8.11 -7.45
C LEU A 62 -3.47 -7.63 -8.68
N GLY A 63 -3.78 -8.17 -9.86
CA GLY A 63 -3.23 -7.73 -11.14
C GLY A 63 -3.57 -6.27 -11.45
N ALA A 64 -4.84 -5.88 -11.26
CA ALA A 64 -5.30 -4.50 -11.43
C ALA A 64 -4.61 -3.52 -10.48
N ALA A 65 -4.52 -3.86 -9.18
CA ALA A 65 -3.78 -3.06 -8.19
C ALA A 65 -2.31 -2.89 -8.58
N THR A 66 -1.69 -3.97 -9.05
CA THR A 66 -0.29 -3.96 -9.51
C THR A 66 -0.10 -3.02 -10.70
N LEU A 67 -0.98 -3.11 -11.69
CA LEU A 67 -0.93 -2.29 -12.91
C LEU A 67 -1.10 -0.80 -12.57
N VAL A 68 -2.15 -0.46 -11.81
CA VAL A 68 -2.44 0.93 -11.43
C VAL A 68 -1.30 1.50 -10.57
N ALA A 69 -0.82 0.77 -9.57
CA ALA A 69 0.27 1.25 -8.72
C ALA A 69 1.57 1.51 -9.52
N ARG A 70 1.87 0.68 -10.52
CA ARG A 70 2.99 0.92 -11.45
C ARG A 70 2.75 2.15 -12.31
N SER A 71 1.55 2.32 -12.84
CA SER A 71 1.18 3.50 -13.63
C SER A 71 1.36 4.77 -12.80
N GLU A 72 0.74 4.85 -11.62
CA GLU A 72 0.84 6.01 -10.72
C GLU A 72 2.30 6.36 -10.39
N THR A 73 3.12 5.36 -10.05
CA THR A 73 4.53 5.61 -9.72
C THR A 73 5.41 5.93 -10.93
N SER A 74 4.97 5.63 -12.16
CA SER A 74 5.69 6.01 -13.38
C SER A 74 5.52 7.49 -13.74
N HIS A 75 4.41 8.11 -13.30
CA HIS A 75 4.13 9.53 -13.51
C HIS A 75 4.70 10.44 -12.41
N LEU A 76 5.31 9.87 -11.37
CA LEU A 76 5.91 10.66 -10.31
C LEU A 76 7.16 11.40 -10.80
N PRO A 77 7.40 12.63 -10.33
CA PRO A 77 8.58 13.38 -10.73
C PRO A 77 9.86 12.72 -10.16
N PRO A 78 11.04 12.89 -10.80
CA PRO A 78 12.29 12.25 -10.35
C PRO A 78 12.64 12.50 -8.88
N GLN A 79 12.25 13.65 -8.34
CA GLN A 79 12.47 13.99 -6.93
C GLN A 79 11.74 13.03 -5.97
N ALA A 80 10.58 12.51 -6.35
CA ALA A 80 9.84 11.54 -5.53
C ALA A 80 10.62 10.24 -5.35
N ARG A 81 11.28 9.77 -6.41
CA ARG A 81 12.18 8.61 -6.35
C ARG A 81 13.36 8.87 -5.42
N THR A 82 14.00 10.04 -5.50
CA THR A 82 15.11 10.40 -4.61
C THR A 82 14.67 10.42 -3.15
N ILE A 83 13.48 10.95 -2.85
CA ILE A 83 12.91 10.95 -1.50
C ILE A 83 12.64 9.51 -1.03
N ALA A 84 12.09 8.67 -1.89
CA ALA A 84 11.82 7.26 -1.56
C ALA A 84 13.11 6.48 -1.27
N GLU A 85 14.13 6.66 -2.11
CA GLU A 85 15.43 6.03 -1.93
C GLU A 85 16.13 6.49 -0.65
N ARG A 86 16.01 7.78 -0.28
CA ARG A 86 16.50 8.32 1.00
C ARG A 86 15.74 7.72 2.18
N ARG A 87 14.41 7.79 2.19
CA ARG A 87 13.59 7.20 3.27
C ARG A 87 13.88 5.72 3.48
N ARG A 88 14.10 4.96 2.41
CA ARG A 88 14.48 3.55 2.50
C ARG A 88 15.84 3.34 3.16
N ARG A 89 16.81 4.22 2.90
CA ARG A 89 18.15 4.17 3.51
C ARG A 89 18.11 4.59 4.97
N ASP A 90 17.33 5.63 5.27
CA ASP A 90 17.29 6.30 6.56
C ASP A 90 16.29 5.66 7.52
N HIS A 91 15.51 4.67 7.08
CA HIS A 91 14.58 3.92 7.92
C HIS A 91 15.36 3.12 8.96
N THR A 92 15.65 3.79 10.05
CA THR A 92 15.90 3.19 11.34
C THR A 92 14.54 2.67 11.77
N ALA A 93 14.38 1.35 11.90
CA ALA A 93 13.14 0.76 12.39
C ALA A 93 12.80 1.44 13.73
N VAL A 94 11.86 2.39 13.72
CA VAL A 94 11.35 2.95 14.97
C VAL A 94 10.60 1.77 15.60
N PRO A 95 11.08 1.20 16.73
CA PRO A 95 10.33 0.15 17.38
C PRO A 95 8.96 0.74 17.72
N ASN A 96 7.89 0.00 17.44
CA ASN A 96 6.50 0.35 17.75
C ASN A 96 6.36 0.85 19.20
N LEU A 97 6.60 2.14 19.40
CA LEU A 97 6.39 2.84 20.65
C LEU A 97 5.25 3.82 20.38
N LEU A 98 4.07 3.38 20.84
CA LEU A 98 2.93 4.22 21.23
C LEU A 98 2.01 4.70 20.09
N VAL A 99 1.30 3.76 19.45
CA VAL A 99 -0.09 4.03 19.02
C VAL A 99 -1.03 3.58 20.14
N SER A 100 -1.01 4.29 21.28
CA SER A 100 -2.02 4.15 22.33
C SER A 100 -2.51 5.48 22.89
N ALA A 101 -2.20 6.62 22.25
CA ALA A 101 -2.48 7.93 22.82
C ALA A 101 -3.59 8.77 22.13
N PHE A 102 -4.34 8.24 21.15
CA PHE A 102 -5.37 9.05 20.46
C PHE A 102 -6.84 8.59 20.61
N PHE A 103 -7.14 7.63 21.48
CA PHE A 103 -8.51 7.28 21.86
C PHE A 103 -8.81 7.64 23.33
N ARG A 104 -8.63 8.90 23.70
CA ARG A 104 -9.35 9.50 24.83
C ARG A 104 -9.66 10.96 24.49
N HIS A 105 -10.85 11.19 23.94
CA HIS A 105 -11.79 12.21 24.38
C HIS A 105 -12.86 12.45 23.30
N ARG A 106 -14.06 11.88 23.52
CA ARG A 106 -15.35 12.57 23.38
C ARG A 106 -16.48 11.60 23.75
N LEU A 107 -16.72 11.50 25.04
CA LEU A 107 -18.08 11.37 25.58
C LEU A 107 -18.28 12.61 26.44
N ALA A 108 -19.10 13.52 25.93
CA ALA A 108 -19.83 14.55 26.66
C ALA A 108 -21.12 14.77 25.87
#